data_AF-A0A7W1EPA7-F1
#
_entry.id   AF-A0A7W1EPA7-F1
#
_cell.length_a   1.000
_cell.length_b   1.000
_cell.length_c   1.000
_cell.angle_alpha   90.00
_cell.angle_beta   90.00
_cell.angle_gamma   90.00
#
_symmetry.space_group_name_H-M   'P 1'
#
loop_
_entity.id
_entity.type
_entity.pdbx_description
1 polymer ?
#
loop_
_entity_poly.entity_id
_entity_poly.type
_entity_poly.pdbx_seq_one_letter_code
_entity_poly.pdbx_strand_id
1 'polypeptide(L)'
;VALLRNELAWRDNPMLDEGRFHVAGMTLRVDTRNDVFNPWAGWYLRAEAERGTGTVEAGGPTSPGVRALRPGPTRYVRGFLDLRRYNRLGPNASLNLRGVIGGWLSGDALPLEKRLSIDGPGTVPGFDFRSIGGTDVGTCAQSIAPAGGPAQCERIALAQLEYRTDVRFSVSRGSGATRRTRFRADGTWVFFADAGRGWLVNAPGSPLNVGRHELPPLSTYRTDLGGGVDFDAFGVYVAKALSVPQEPMNVFLRIRHRF
;
A
#
# COMPACT_ATOMS: atom_id res chain seq x y z
N VAL A 1 11.10 9.44 9.84
CA VAL A 1 11.65 8.17 10.36
C VAL A 1 11.47 8.14 11.88
N ALA A 2 10.52 7.35 12.38
CA ALA A 2 10.22 7.24 13.81
C ALA A 2 11.42 6.75 14.66
N LEU A 3 12.36 6.01 14.05
CA LEU A 3 13.59 5.53 14.71
C LEU A 3 14.55 6.66 15.17
N LEU A 4 14.39 7.87 14.64
CA LEU A 4 15.26 9.02 14.93
C LEU A 4 14.50 10.21 15.52
N ARG A 5 13.17 10.10 15.64
CA ARG A 5 12.29 11.21 16.07
C ARG A 5 11.40 10.74 17.21
N ASN A 6 12.02 10.38 18.32
CA ASN A 6 11.34 9.90 19.53
C ASN A 6 10.61 11.03 20.29
N GLU A 7 10.97 12.28 20.03
CA GLU A 7 10.41 13.47 20.71
C GLU A 7 9.14 14.03 20.04
N LEU A 8 8.72 13.46 18.90
CA LEU A 8 7.48 13.88 18.25
C LEU A 8 6.29 13.15 18.87
N ALA A 9 5.20 13.88 19.10
CA ALA A 9 3.94 13.28 19.51
C ALA A 9 3.50 12.20 18.52
N TRP A 10 3.03 11.08 19.07
CA TRP A 10 2.40 10.04 18.26
C TRP A 10 1.17 10.61 17.57
N ARG A 11 0.90 10.12 16.36
CA ARG A 11 -0.31 10.48 15.63
C ARG A 11 -1.53 9.93 16.37
N ASP A 12 -2.57 10.74 16.47
CA ASP A 12 -3.86 10.32 17.01
C ASP A 12 -4.40 9.06 16.30
N ASN A 13 -5.11 8.23 17.05
CA ASN A 13 -5.90 7.17 16.46
C ASN A 13 -7.10 7.80 15.74
N PRO A 14 -7.40 7.39 14.49
CA PRO A 14 -8.61 7.86 13.83
C PRO A 14 -9.84 7.37 14.60
N MET A 15 -10.83 8.25 14.73
CA MET A 15 -12.17 7.85 15.17
C MET A 15 -12.85 7.07 14.06
N LEU A 16 -13.42 5.91 14.40
CA LEU A 16 -14.05 5.00 13.45
C LEU A 16 -15.56 4.92 13.70
N ASP A 17 -16.28 4.10 12.95
CA ASP A 17 -17.72 3.97 13.10
C ASP A 17 -18.05 3.14 14.36
N GLU A 18 -19.15 3.48 15.03
CA GLU A 18 -19.69 2.71 16.14
C GLU A 18 -20.92 1.94 15.67
N GLY A 19 -20.99 0.65 15.98
CA GLY A 19 -22.14 -0.17 15.64
C GLY A 19 -21.88 -1.66 15.75
N ARG A 20 -22.91 -2.45 15.43
CA ARG A 20 -22.86 -3.90 15.47
C ARG A 20 -23.15 -4.49 14.08
N PHE A 21 -22.24 -5.34 13.61
CA PHE A 21 -22.33 -5.98 12.31
C PHE A 21 -22.24 -7.50 12.41
N HIS A 22 -23.05 -8.18 11.61
CA HIS A 22 -22.86 -9.56 11.23
C HIS A 22 -22.14 -9.60 9.88
N VAL A 23 -21.00 -10.29 9.85
CA VAL A 23 -20.11 -10.32 8.68
C VAL A 23 -19.94 -11.76 8.21
N ALA A 24 -20.23 -12.00 6.94
CA ALA A 24 -19.90 -13.24 6.25
C ALA A 24 -18.74 -12.97 5.28
N GLY A 25 -17.63 -13.68 5.45
CA GLY A 25 -16.43 -13.56 4.62
C GLY A 25 -16.08 -14.87 3.92
N MET A 26 -15.61 -14.77 2.69
CA MET A 26 -15.03 -15.85 1.92
C MET A 26 -13.63 -15.44 1.48
N THR A 27 -12.65 -16.33 1.69
CA THR A 27 -11.26 -16.11 1.29
C THR A 27 -10.80 -17.28 0.42
N LEU A 28 -10.29 -16.96 -0.76
CA LEU A 28 -9.61 -17.88 -1.64
C LEU A 28 -8.12 -17.54 -1.65
N ARG A 29 -7.27 -18.54 -1.44
CA ARG A 29 -5.82 -18.42 -1.54
C ARG A 29 -5.26 -19.50 -2.45
N VAL A 30 -4.46 -19.09 -3.42
CA VAL A 30 -3.67 -19.99 -4.28
C VAL A 30 -2.22 -19.57 -4.19
N ASP A 31 -1.34 -20.49 -3.79
CA ASP A 31 0.08 -20.23 -3.57
C ASP A 31 0.89 -21.31 -4.27
N THR A 32 1.57 -20.93 -5.34
CA THR A 32 2.44 -21.80 -6.15
C THR A 32 3.88 -21.29 -6.16
N ARG A 33 4.20 -20.39 -5.22
CA ARG A 33 5.55 -19.85 -5.08
C ARG A 33 6.51 -20.96 -4.71
N ASN A 34 7.72 -20.89 -5.27
CA ASN A 34 8.78 -21.84 -4.96
C ASN A 34 9.34 -21.69 -3.53
N ASP A 35 9.26 -20.49 -2.96
CA ASP A 35 9.63 -20.18 -1.58
C ASP A 35 8.66 -19.11 -1.03
N VAL A 36 8.29 -19.22 0.25
CA VAL A 36 7.29 -18.34 0.87
C VAL A 36 7.88 -16.98 1.28
N PHE A 37 9.16 -16.96 1.65
CA PHE A 37 9.87 -15.80 2.20
C PHE A 37 10.69 -15.08 1.14
N ASN A 38 11.34 -15.81 0.24
CA ASN A 38 12.11 -15.26 -0.87
C ASN A 38 11.69 -15.92 -2.19
N PRO A 39 10.49 -15.61 -2.72
CA PRO A 39 10.00 -16.19 -3.98
C PRO A 39 10.77 -15.70 -5.20
N TRP A 40 11.12 -16.64 -6.09
CA TRP A 40 11.77 -16.37 -7.38
C TRP A 40 10.89 -16.73 -8.57
N ALA A 41 9.95 -17.65 -8.37
CA ALA A 41 9.03 -18.12 -9.39
C ALA A 41 7.69 -18.52 -8.77
N GLY A 42 6.64 -18.44 -9.58
CA GLY A 42 5.31 -18.92 -9.21
C GLY A 42 4.28 -17.79 -9.09
N TRP A 43 3.12 -18.15 -8.57
CA TRP A 43 1.99 -17.23 -8.39
C TRP A 43 1.55 -17.21 -6.94
N TYR A 44 1.10 -16.04 -6.49
CA TYR A 44 0.33 -15.90 -5.28
C TYR A 44 -0.95 -15.13 -5.59
N LEU A 45 -2.10 -15.71 -5.24
CA LEU A 45 -3.40 -15.08 -5.36
C LEU A 45 -4.08 -15.12 -4.01
N ARG A 46 -4.60 -13.97 -3.58
CA ARG A 46 -5.55 -13.85 -2.47
C ARG A 46 -6.76 -13.08 -2.95
N ALA A 47 -7.92 -13.70 -2.90
CA ALA A 47 -9.19 -13.06 -3.19
C ALA A 47 -10.09 -13.14 -1.95
N GLU A 48 -10.79 -12.05 -1.65
CA GLU A 48 -11.72 -11.95 -0.54
C GLU A 48 -13.04 -11.35 -1.01
N ALA A 49 -14.13 -11.92 -0.53
CA ALA A 49 -15.46 -11.35 -0.64
C ALA A 49 -16.05 -11.28 0.76
N GLU A 50 -16.60 -10.13 1.12
CA GLU A 50 -17.18 -9.87 2.43
C GLU A 50 -18.57 -9.25 2.26
N ARG A 51 -19.55 -9.75 3.00
CA ARG A 51 -20.88 -9.15 3.12
C ARG A 51 -21.14 -8.82 4.58
N GLY A 52 -21.40 -7.55 4.86
CA GLY A 52 -21.78 -7.07 6.18
C GLY A 52 -23.24 -6.62 6.21
N THR A 53 -23.91 -6.88 7.34
CA THR A 53 -25.24 -6.35 7.64
C THR A 53 -25.31 -6.02 9.12
N GLY A 54 -25.84 -4.86 9.47
CA GLY A 54 -25.80 -4.39 10.85
C GLY A 54 -26.51 -3.06 11.05
N THR A 55 -26.27 -2.47 12.21
CA THR A 55 -26.76 -1.14 12.58
C THR A 55 -25.58 -0.29 13.03
N VAL A 56 -25.47 0.91 12.46
CA VAL A 56 -24.52 1.94 12.88
C VAL A 56 -25.21 2.81 13.93
N GLU A 57 -24.53 3.05 15.04
CA GLU A 57 -24.99 3.91 16.14
C GLU A 57 -24.43 5.32 15.97
N ALA A 58 -23.15 5.42 15.60
CA ALA A 58 -22.50 6.69 15.27
C ALA A 58 -21.51 6.52 14.11
N GLY A 59 -21.49 7.50 13.19
CA GLY A 59 -20.51 7.53 12.11
C GLY A 59 -19.22 8.21 12.54
N GLY A 60 -18.07 7.65 12.18
CA GLY A 60 -16.76 8.28 12.35
C GLY A 60 -16.61 9.54 11.47
N PRO A 61 -15.76 10.49 11.86
CA PRO A 61 -15.54 11.71 11.09
C PRO A 61 -14.87 11.36 9.75
N THR A 62 -15.45 11.87 8.66
CA THR A 62 -14.89 11.78 7.30
C THR A 62 -14.60 13.18 6.75
N SER A 63 -13.72 13.27 5.77
CA SER A 63 -13.50 14.51 5.02
C SER A 63 -14.79 14.98 4.33
N PRO A 64 -14.95 16.30 4.08
CA PRO A 64 -16.05 16.82 3.28
C PRO A 64 -16.16 16.12 1.92
N GLY A 65 -17.40 15.86 1.47
CA GLY A 65 -17.66 15.18 0.19
C GLY A 65 -17.45 13.67 0.21
N VAL A 66 -16.82 13.11 1.25
CA VAL A 66 -16.76 11.66 1.45
C VAL A 66 -18.11 11.17 1.96
N ARG A 67 -18.62 10.10 1.33
CA ARG A 67 -19.86 9.45 1.76
C ARG A 67 -19.68 8.89 3.18
N ALA A 68 -20.31 9.49 4.17
CA ALA A 68 -20.31 9.00 5.55
C ALA A 68 -21.41 7.95 5.77
N LEU A 69 -21.22 7.04 6.73
CA LEU A 69 -22.32 6.22 7.24
C LEU A 69 -23.20 7.08 8.15
N ARG A 70 -24.52 6.90 8.00
CA ARG A 70 -25.51 7.53 8.88
C ARG A 70 -25.97 6.50 9.90
N PRO A 71 -26.31 6.91 11.14
CA PRO A 71 -26.93 6.02 12.11
C PRO A 71 -28.14 5.30 11.51
N GLY A 72 -28.22 4.00 11.73
CA GLY A 72 -29.28 3.15 11.21
C GLY A 72 -28.81 1.85 10.54
N PRO A 73 -29.74 1.09 9.94
CA PRO A 73 -29.44 -0.16 9.26
C PRO A 73 -28.46 0.06 8.10
N THR A 74 -27.45 -0.78 8.01
CA THR A 74 -26.39 -0.71 7.00
C THR A 74 -26.09 -2.11 6.46
N ARG A 75 -26.06 -2.24 5.13
CA ARG A 75 -25.64 -3.46 4.44
C ARG A 75 -24.63 -3.15 3.34
N TYR A 76 -23.50 -3.84 3.33
CA TYR A 76 -22.47 -3.66 2.31
C TYR A 76 -21.94 -4.99 1.76
N VAL A 77 -21.35 -4.92 0.57
CA VAL A 77 -20.51 -5.97 -0.01
C VAL A 77 -19.17 -5.37 -0.42
N ARG A 78 -18.09 -6.00 0.00
CA ARG A 78 -16.70 -5.63 -0.28
C ARG A 78 -15.99 -6.79 -0.98
N GLY A 79 -15.14 -6.45 -1.94
CA GLY A 79 -14.26 -7.39 -2.62
C GLY A 79 -12.81 -6.94 -2.49
N PHE A 80 -11.88 -7.89 -2.54
CA PHE A 80 -10.44 -7.60 -2.56
C PHE A 80 -9.71 -8.69 -3.33
N LEU A 81 -8.73 -8.32 -4.14
CA LEU A 81 -7.89 -9.23 -4.92
C LEU A 81 -6.45 -8.72 -4.89
N ASP A 82 -5.53 -9.57 -4.46
CA ASP A 82 -4.07 -9.37 -4.54
C ASP A 82 -3.50 -10.53 -5.36
N LEU A 83 -2.97 -10.20 -6.54
CA LEU A 83 -2.36 -11.13 -7.47
C LEU A 83 -0.88 -10.78 -7.62
N ARG A 84 -0.02 -11.77 -7.45
CA ARG A 84 1.43 -11.63 -7.60
C ARG A 84 1.99 -12.70 -8.51
N ARG A 85 2.90 -12.29 -9.37
CA ARG A 85 3.64 -13.16 -10.26
C ARG A 85 5.13 -12.92 -10.11
N TYR A 86 5.85 -13.98 -9.82
CA TYR A 86 7.30 -14.01 -9.72
C TYR A 86 7.86 -14.69 -10.97
N ASN A 87 8.72 -14.00 -11.71
CA ASN A 87 9.32 -14.51 -12.94
C ASN A 87 10.84 -14.51 -12.81
N ARG A 88 11.44 -15.69 -12.83
CA ARG A 88 12.89 -15.82 -12.93
C ARG A 88 13.34 -15.45 -14.34
N LEU A 89 14.15 -14.40 -14.50
CA LEU A 89 14.72 -13.99 -15.79
C LEU A 89 16.07 -14.66 -16.05
N GLY A 90 16.80 -15.02 -14.99
CA GLY A 90 18.08 -15.69 -15.08
C GLY A 90 18.49 -16.34 -13.76
N PRO A 91 19.72 -16.88 -13.66
CA PRO A 91 20.20 -17.52 -12.45
C PRO A 91 20.12 -16.62 -11.21
N ASN A 92 20.41 -15.32 -11.39
CA ASN A 92 20.59 -14.34 -10.33
C ASN A 92 19.65 -13.12 -10.47
N ALA A 93 18.59 -13.22 -11.28
CA ALA A 93 17.69 -12.10 -11.56
C ALA A 93 16.22 -12.54 -11.68
N SER A 94 15.32 -11.72 -11.16
CA SER A 94 13.87 -11.93 -11.23
C SER A 94 13.11 -10.64 -11.51
N LEU A 95 11.98 -10.77 -12.22
CA LEU A 95 11.00 -9.71 -12.44
C LEU A 95 9.67 -10.09 -11.81
N ASN A 96 9.23 -9.31 -10.86
CA ASN A 96 8.04 -9.54 -10.05
C ASN A 96 6.97 -8.51 -10.37
N LEU A 97 5.73 -8.96 -10.42
CA LEU A 97 4.55 -8.17 -10.71
C LEU A 97 3.54 -8.35 -9.59
N ARG A 98 2.88 -7.27 -9.16
CA ARG A 98 1.74 -7.33 -8.26
C ARG A 98 0.62 -6.41 -8.75
N GLY A 99 -0.60 -6.94 -8.77
CA GLY A 99 -1.82 -6.19 -8.97
C GLY A 99 -2.70 -6.31 -7.74
N VAL A 100 -3.23 -5.20 -7.26
CA VAL A 100 -4.23 -5.18 -6.18
C VAL A 100 -5.42 -4.35 -6.62
N ILE A 101 -6.61 -4.90 -6.49
CA ILE A 101 -7.87 -4.17 -6.61
C ILE A 101 -8.74 -4.52 -5.41
N GLY A 102 -9.53 -3.56 -4.92
CA GLY A 102 -10.44 -3.87 -3.84
C GLY A 102 -11.29 -2.71 -3.41
N GLY A 103 -12.30 -3.00 -2.61
CA GLY A 103 -13.24 -2.02 -2.08
C GLY A 103 -14.70 -2.41 -2.24
N TRP A 104 -15.54 -1.39 -2.26
CA TRP A 104 -16.99 -1.48 -2.31
C TRP A 104 -17.49 -2.06 -3.64
N LEU A 105 -18.36 -3.06 -3.56
CA LEU A 105 -19.03 -3.67 -4.71
C LEU A 105 -20.50 -3.27 -4.82
N SER A 106 -21.21 -3.24 -3.69
CA SER A 106 -22.64 -2.91 -3.65
C SER A 106 -23.13 -2.57 -2.24
N GLY A 107 -24.30 -1.92 -2.17
CA GLY A 107 -25.00 -1.59 -0.93
C GLY A 107 -24.65 -0.21 -0.38
N ASP A 108 -24.76 -0.09 0.94
CA ASP A 108 -24.45 1.12 1.69
C ASP A 108 -22.94 1.39 1.72
N ALA A 109 -22.54 2.53 2.30
CA ALA A 109 -21.14 2.91 2.35
C ALA A 109 -20.37 1.87 3.17
N LEU A 110 -19.10 1.67 2.84
CA LEU A 110 -18.27 0.82 3.71
C LEU A 110 -18.09 1.51 5.07
N PRO A 111 -18.17 0.75 6.18
CA PRO A 111 -17.66 1.21 7.45
C PRO A 111 -16.22 1.68 7.31
N LEU A 112 -15.85 2.72 8.04
CA LEU A 112 -14.57 3.39 7.96
C LEU A 112 -13.41 2.42 8.25
N GLU A 113 -13.62 1.41 9.08
CA GLU A 113 -12.69 0.30 9.36
C GLU A 113 -12.45 -0.61 8.15
N LYS A 114 -13.40 -0.65 7.21
CA LYS A 114 -13.37 -1.51 6.01
C LYS A 114 -12.94 -0.75 4.76
N ARG A 115 -12.72 0.55 4.86
CA ARG A 115 -12.19 1.41 3.80
C ARG A 115 -10.69 1.23 3.62
N LEU A 116 -10.22 1.74 2.51
CA LEU A 116 -8.90 1.44 1.99
C LEU A 116 -8.07 2.71 1.80
N SER A 117 -6.76 2.52 1.76
CA SER A 117 -5.78 3.55 1.41
C SER A 117 -4.62 2.88 0.70
N ILE A 118 -3.95 3.62 -0.18
CA ILE A 118 -2.78 3.16 -0.93
C ILE A 118 -1.51 3.93 -0.59
N ASP A 119 -1.49 4.59 0.57
CA ASP A 119 -0.33 5.37 1.00
C ASP A 119 0.66 4.59 1.84
N GLY A 120 1.91 5.04 1.76
CA GLY A 120 3.01 4.55 2.58
C GLY A 120 3.85 3.47 1.91
N PRO A 121 4.87 2.96 2.66
CA PRO A 121 5.96 2.16 2.10
C PRO A 121 5.56 0.74 1.66
N GLY A 122 4.33 0.31 1.95
CA GLY A 122 3.79 -0.99 1.55
C GLY A 122 3.06 -0.97 0.21
N THR A 123 2.86 0.21 -0.38
CA THR A 123 2.04 0.43 -1.58
C THR A 123 2.76 1.33 -2.57
N VAL A 124 2.74 2.65 -2.38
CA VAL A 124 3.40 3.64 -3.25
C VAL A 124 4.40 4.43 -2.40
N PRO A 125 5.62 3.88 -2.17
CA PRO A 125 6.59 4.41 -1.19
C PRO A 125 7.09 5.83 -1.47
N GLY A 126 6.95 6.34 -2.68
CA GLY A 126 7.27 7.72 -3.05
C GLY A 126 6.35 8.76 -2.39
N PHE A 127 5.26 8.33 -1.75
CA PHE A 127 4.34 9.20 -1.01
C PHE A 127 4.33 8.84 0.47
N ASP A 128 4.17 9.87 1.30
CA ASP A 128 4.10 9.70 2.74
C ASP A 128 2.84 8.96 3.18
N PHE A 129 2.96 8.23 4.29
CA PHE A 129 1.83 7.51 4.86
C PHE A 129 0.79 8.48 5.40
N ARG A 130 -0.38 8.51 4.74
CA ARG A 130 -1.57 9.26 5.17
C ARG A 130 -1.26 10.74 5.40
N SER A 131 -0.72 11.37 4.36
CA SER A 131 -0.42 12.81 4.40
C SER A 131 -1.70 13.62 4.60
N ILE A 132 -1.58 14.67 5.40
CA ILE A 132 -2.70 15.48 5.85
C ILE A 132 -2.66 16.76 5.02
N GLY A 133 -3.46 16.84 3.96
CA GLY A 133 -3.60 18.08 3.19
C GLY A 133 -4.21 17.92 1.81
N GLY A 134 -5.15 18.80 1.47
CA GLY A 134 -5.70 18.91 0.13
C GLY A 134 -6.55 17.72 -0.31
N THR A 135 -6.66 17.54 -1.63
CA THR A 135 -7.36 16.40 -2.21
C THR A 135 -6.37 15.26 -2.40
N ASP A 136 -6.51 14.22 -1.61
CA ASP A 136 -5.58 13.10 -1.55
C ASP A 136 -6.19 11.85 -2.18
N VAL A 137 -5.61 11.38 -3.28
CA VAL A 137 -6.04 10.18 -4.00
C VAL A 137 -5.57 8.88 -3.33
N GLY A 138 -4.71 9.00 -2.31
CA GLY A 138 -4.14 7.89 -1.58
C GLY A 138 -4.99 7.43 -0.40
N THR A 139 -5.48 8.38 0.41
CA THR A 139 -6.44 8.12 1.48
C THR A 139 -7.88 8.46 1.12
N CYS A 140 -8.13 9.15 0.01
CA CYS A 140 -9.41 9.76 -0.33
C CYS A 140 -9.88 10.86 0.63
N ALA A 141 -8.94 11.42 1.40
CA ALA A 141 -9.17 12.62 2.18
C ALA A 141 -9.30 13.85 1.27
N GLN A 142 -10.05 14.84 1.76
CA GLN A 142 -10.31 16.10 1.08
C GLN A 142 -10.25 17.26 2.06
N SER A 143 -9.73 18.39 1.57
CA SER A 143 -9.63 19.66 2.28
C SER A 143 -8.90 19.50 3.61
N ILE A 144 -9.65 19.30 4.69
CA ILE A 144 -9.14 19.03 6.03
C ILE A 144 -9.43 17.55 6.31
N ALA A 145 -8.37 16.74 6.42
CA ALA A 145 -8.52 15.35 6.82
C ALA A 145 -8.86 15.27 8.32
N PRO A 146 -9.74 14.33 8.74
CA PRO A 146 -10.00 14.08 10.15
C PRO A 146 -8.72 13.72 10.93
N ALA A 147 -8.75 13.97 12.24
CA ALA A 147 -7.68 13.55 13.15
C ALA A 147 -7.36 12.04 12.97
N GLY A 148 -6.08 11.71 13.04
CA GLY A 148 -5.57 10.36 12.79
C GLY A 148 -5.56 9.91 11.32
N GLY A 149 -6.07 10.71 10.39
CA GLY A 149 -6.05 10.42 8.95
C GLY A 149 -6.62 9.04 8.62
N PRO A 150 -7.93 8.80 8.79
CA PRO A 150 -8.52 7.52 8.46
C PRO A 150 -8.35 7.21 6.96
N ALA A 151 -8.35 5.92 6.63
CA ALA A 151 -8.44 5.48 5.25
C ALA A 151 -9.90 5.67 4.79
N GLN A 152 -10.13 6.44 3.73
CA GLN A 152 -11.48 6.84 3.33
C GLN A 152 -11.87 6.35 1.93
N CYS A 153 -10.96 5.69 1.19
CA CYS A 153 -11.28 5.22 -0.15
C CYS A 153 -12.27 4.07 -0.11
N GLU A 154 -13.30 4.16 -0.94
CA GLU A 154 -14.23 3.07 -1.13
C GLU A 154 -13.67 2.02 -2.09
N ARG A 155 -12.84 2.42 -3.06
CA ARG A 155 -12.14 1.52 -3.98
C ARG A 155 -10.69 1.91 -4.16
N ILE A 156 -9.85 0.92 -4.45
CA ILE A 156 -8.44 1.11 -4.78
C ILE A 156 -8.04 0.23 -5.97
N ALA A 157 -7.01 0.68 -6.67
CA ALA A 157 -6.24 -0.08 -7.63
C ALA A 157 -4.75 0.23 -7.42
N LEU A 158 -3.91 -0.80 -7.50
CA LEU A 158 -2.47 -0.71 -7.36
C LEU A 158 -1.80 -1.71 -8.31
N ALA A 159 -0.77 -1.26 -9.00
CA ALA A 159 0.13 -2.07 -9.79
C ALA A 159 1.57 -1.81 -9.32
N GLN A 160 2.36 -2.87 -9.16
CA GLN A 160 3.74 -2.77 -8.75
C GLN A 160 4.61 -3.67 -9.62
N LEU A 161 5.74 -3.14 -10.04
CA LEU A 161 6.77 -3.83 -10.79
C LEU A 161 8.06 -3.80 -9.95
N GLU A 162 8.72 -4.95 -9.85
CA GLU A 162 9.98 -5.06 -9.13
C GLU A 162 10.98 -5.92 -9.91
N TYR A 163 12.17 -5.38 -10.14
CA TYR A 163 13.32 -6.10 -10.67
C TYR A 163 14.32 -6.33 -9.55
N ARG A 164 14.73 -7.59 -9.36
CA ARG A 164 15.71 -8.01 -8.36
C ARG A 164 16.92 -8.65 -9.05
N THR A 165 18.12 -8.34 -8.56
CA THR A 165 19.35 -8.99 -8.99
C THR A 165 20.32 -9.17 -7.84
N ASP A 166 20.92 -10.37 -7.74
CA ASP A 166 21.89 -10.67 -6.69
C ASP A 166 23.18 -9.88 -6.91
N VAL A 167 23.76 -9.41 -5.82
CA VAL A 167 25.07 -8.77 -5.80
C VAL A 167 25.89 -9.23 -4.60
N ARG A 168 27.20 -9.33 -4.85
CA ARG A 168 28.18 -9.69 -3.82
C ARG A 168 28.96 -8.44 -3.46
N PHE A 169 28.81 -7.98 -2.22
CA PHE A 169 29.62 -6.91 -1.68
C PHE A 169 30.85 -7.50 -1.02
N SER A 170 32.04 -7.16 -1.51
CA SER A 170 33.31 -7.48 -0.85
C SER A 170 34.10 -6.21 -0.61
N VAL A 171 34.22 -5.82 0.65
CA VAL A 171 35.09 -4.71 1.07
C VAL A 171 36.31 -5.31 1.75
N SER A 172 37.48 -5.12 1.14
CA SER A 172 38.76 -5.43 1.75
C SER A 172 39.52 -4.14 2.01
N ARG A 173 39.84 -3.85 3.27
CA ARG A 173 40.66 -2.69 3.65
C ARG A 173 42.01 -3.18 4.17
N GLY A 174 43.10 -2.72 3.55
CA GLY A 174 44.48 -2.98 3.96
C GLY A 174 45.48 -3.00 2.79
N SER A 175 46.66 -2.42 2.99
CA SER A 175 47.84 -2.59 2.13
C SER A 175 48.95 -3.30 2.91
N GLY A 176 49.66 -4.24 2.28
CA GLY A 176 50.76 -5.00 2.90
C GLY A 176 50.36 -6.25 3.69
N ALA A 177 51.34 -6.85 4.38
CA ALA A 177 51.31 -8.20 4.98
C ALA A 177 50.32 -8.38 6.16
N THR A 178 49.59 -7.33 6.56
CA THR A 178 48.60 -7.34 7.65
C THR A 178 47.18 -7.18 7.11
N ARG A 179 46.68 -8.20 6.39
CA ARG A 179 45.25 -8.28 6.02
C ARG A 179 44.39 -8.58 7.25
N ARG A 180 43.64 -7.64 7.83
CA ARG A 180 42.44 -7.99 8.66
C ARG A 180 41.35 -6.91 8.67
N THR A 181 40.59 -6.82 7.59
CA THR A 181 39.11 -6.76 7.62
C THR A 181 38.59 -7.14 6.23
N ARG A 182 37.89 -8.27 6.15
CA ARG A 182 37.16 -8.69 4.96
C ARG A 182 35.69 -8.72 5.35
N PHE A 183 34.93 -7.75 4.86
CA PHE A 183 33.49 -7.79 4.94
C PHE A 183 32.97 -8.36 3.62
N ARG A 184 32.32 -9.53 3.68
CA ARG A 184 31.57 -10.10 2.57
C ARG A 184 30.11 -10.11 2.98
N ALA A 185 29.27 -9.43 2.23
CA ALA A 185 27.83 -9.50 2.38
C ALA A 185 27.22 -9.86 1.02
N ASP A 186 26.34 -10.84 1.03
CA ASP A 186 25.46 -11.10 -0.10
C ASP A 186 24.24 -10.19 0.07
N GLY A 187 23.80 -9.59 -1.02
CA GLY A 187 22.66 -8.70 -1.03
C GLY A 187 21.97 -8.73 -2.39
N THR A 188 20.82 -8.08 -2.48
CA THR A 188 20.03 -8.00 -3.69
C THR A 188 19.78 -6.54 -4.03
N TRP A 189 20.14 -6.11 -5.23
CA TRP A 189 19.62 -4.84 -5.74
C TRP A 189 18.16 -5.02 -6.11
N VAL A 190 17.35 -4.08 -5.69
CA VAL A 190 15.92 -4.03 -5.98
C VAL A 190 15.63 -2.71 -6.65
N PHE A 191 14.99 -2.75 -7.80
CA PHE A 191 14.47 -1.58 -8.52
C PHE A 191 12.97 -1.76 -8.68
N PHE A 192 12.22 -0.69 -8.51
CA PHE A 192 10.78 -0.78 -8.57
C PHE A 192 10.11 0.44 -9.15
N ALA A 193 8.91 0.20 -9.69
CA ALA A 193 7.98 1.21 -10.13
C ALA A 193 6.58 0.83 -9.64
N ASP A 194 5.88 1.77 -9.03
CA ASP A 194 4.55 1.55 -8.49
C ASP A 194 3.57 2.57 -9.04
N ALA A 195 2.33 2.14 -9.23
CA ALA A 195 1.23 2.98 -9.68
C ALA A 195 -0.02 2.63 -8.88
N GLY A 196 -0.60 3.59 -8.16
CA GLY A 196 -1.78 3.35 -7.34
C GLY A 196 -2.76 4.51 -7.36
N ARG A 197 -4.05 4.19 -7.24
CA ARG A 197 -5.10 5.18 -6.95
C ARG A 197 -6.20 4.62 -6.07
N GLY A 198 -6.68 5.43 -5.13
CA GLY A 198 -7.96 5.25 -4.46
C GLY A 198 -9.02 6.24 -4.96
N TRP A 199 -10.29 5.88 -4.83
CA TRP A 199 -11.42 6.76 -5.18
C TRP A 199 -12.68 6.46 -4.38
N LEU A 200 -13.66 7.35 -4.52
CA LEU A 200 -14.98 7.26 -3.91
C LEU A 200 -16.02 6.85 -4.96
N VAL A 201 -17.07 6.16 -4.54
CA VAL A 201 -18.22 5.81 -5.37
C VAL A 201 -19.48 6.38 -4.73
N ASN A 202 -20.44 6.83 -5.55
CA ASN A 202 -21.69 7.44 -5.07
C ASN A 202 -21.46 8.64 -4.12
N ALA A 203 -20.43 9.44 -4.40
CA ALA A 203 -20.04 10.61 -3.63
C ALA A 203 -20.04 11.89 -4.51
N PRO A 204 -21.17 12.26 -5.14
CA PRO A 204 -21.21 13.25 -6.22
C PRO A 204 -20.69 14.65 -5.84
N GLY A 205 -20.63 14.99 -4.55
CA GLY A 205 -20.05 16.24 -4.06
C GLY A 205 -18.52 16.26 -3.96
N SER A 206 -17.84 15.20 -4.42
CA SER A 206 -16.39 15.06 -4.34
C SER A 206 -15.72 14.98 -5.72
N PRO A 207 -14.58 15.67 -5.93
CA PRO A 207 -13.74 15.48 -7.12
C PRO A 207 -13.10 14.07 -7.19
N LEU A 208 -13.16 13.29 -6.11
CA LEU A 208 -12.66 11.91 -6.06
C LEU A 208 -13.75 10.89 -6.41
N ASN A 209 -14.96 11.33 -6.75
CA ASN A 209 -16.05 10.46 -7.15
C ASN A 209 -15.86 9.95 -8.57
N VAL A 210 -15.96 8.63 -8.73
CA VAL A 210 -15.94 7.95 -10.02
C VAL A 210 -17.23 7.12 -10.12
N GLY A 211 -17.79 7.00 -11.34
CA GLY A 211 -18.99 6.22 -11.57
C GLY A 211 -18.86 4.77 -11.11
N ARG A 212 -19.99 4.16 -10.72
CA ARG A 212 -20.02 2.78 -10.18
C ARG A 212 -19.37 1.73 -11.10
N HIS A 213 -19.45 1.93 -12.40
CA HIS A 213 -18.95 1.02 -13.43
C HIS A 213 -17.74 1.59 -14.17
N GLU A 214 -17.16 2.66 -13.65
CA GLU A 214 -16.04 3.37 -14.26
C GLU A 214 -14.76 3.14 -13.48
N LEU A 215 -13.64 3.30 -14.18
CA LEU A 215 -12.31 3.37 -13.59
C LEU A 215 -11.79 4.81 -13.75
N PRO A 216 -11.04 5.30 -12.76
CA PRO A 216 -10.40 6.61 -12.91
C PRO A 216 -9.39 6.60 -14.08
N PRO A 217 -9.21 7.73 -14.78
CA PRO A 217 -8.22 7.84 -15.84
C PRO A 217 -6.80 7.54 -15.31
N LEU A 218 -5.97 6.88 -16.12
CA LEU A 218 -4.60 6.50 -15.72
C LEU A 218 -3.72 7.70 -15.35
N SER A 219 -3.95 8.87 -15.96
CA SER A 219 -3.24 10.12 -15.64
C SER A 219 -3.43 10.60 -14.20
N THR A 220 -4.43 10.07 -13.51
CA THR A 220 -4.76 10.46 -12.13
C THR A 220 -4.12 9.54 -11.10
N TYR A 221 -3.40 8.50 -11.52
CA TYR A 221 -2.73 7.58 -10.60
C TYR A 221 -1.48 8.21 -10.01
N ARG A 222 -1.23 7.92 -8.73
CA ARG A 222 0.06 8.18 -8.11
C ARG A 222 1.06 7.20 -8.66
N THR A 223 2.20 7.71 -9.11
CA THR A 223 3.28 6.88 -9.63
C THR A 223 4.59 7.24 -8.96
N ASP A 224 5.43 6.25 -8.70
CA ASP A 224 6.78 6.45 -8.19
C ASP A 224 7.79 5.52 -8.87
N LEU A 225 9.05 5.82 -8.61
CA LEU A 225 10.18 4.96 -8.95
C LEU A 225 11.10 4.91 -7.75
N GLY A 226 11.71 3.76 -7.51
CA GLY A 226 12.70 3.65 -6.47
C GLY A 226 13.65 2.49 -6.66
N GLY A 227 14.60 2.42 -5.74
CA GLY A 227 15.55 1.35 -5.67
C GLY A 227 16.14 1.21 -4.28
N GLY A 228 16.80 0.09 -4.04
CA GLY A 228 17.38 -0.19 -2.75
C GLY A 228 18.24 -1.43 -2.77
N VAL A 229 18.84 -1.69 -1.62
CA VAL A 229 19.58 -2.93 -1.36
C VAL A 229 18.83 -3.68 -0.27
N ASP A 230 18.54 -4.93 -0.58
CA ASP A 230 17.95 -5.88 0.36
C ASP A 230 19.04 -6.85 0.84
N PHE A 231 19.18 -6.94 2.15
CA PHE A 231 19.99 -7.93 2.84
C PHE A 231 19.02 -8.91 3.53
N ASP A 232 19.39 -10.17 3.69
CA ASP A 232 18.52 -11.22 4.25
C ASP A 232 17.76 -10.83 5.54
N ALA A 233 18.28 -9.91 6.36
CA ALA A 233 17.65 -9.42 7.58
C ALA A 233 16.89 -8.08 7.44
N PHE A 234 17.27 -7.21 6.50
CA PHE A 234 16.67 -5.90 6.31
C PHE A 234 17.01 -5.31 4.93
N GLY A 235 16.13 -4.46 4.40
CA GLY A 235 16.37 -3.70 3.19
C GLY A 235 16.29 -2.19 3.43
N VAL A 236 17.15 -1.45 2.73
CA VAL A 236 17.15 0.02 2.72
C VAL A 236 16.80 0.47 1.31
N TYR A 237 15.80 1.34 1.22
CA TYR A 237 15.19 1.73 -0.03
C TYR A 237 15.00 3.25 -0.10
N VAL A 238 15.03 3.76 -1.32
CA VAL A 238 14.69 5.13 -1.64
C VAL A 238 13.68 5.16 -2.78
N ALA A 239 12.67 6.01 -2.66
CA ALA A 239 11.63 6.19 -3.67
C ALA A 239 11.38 7.68 -3.94
N LYS A 240 10.97 7.99 -5.18
CA LYS A 240 10.64 9.33 -5.64
C LYS A 240 9.29 9.31 -6.35
N ALA A 241 8.38 10.16 -5.89
CA ALA A 241 7.13 10.42 -6.61
C ALA A 241 7.41 11.02 -7.99
N LEU A 242 6.80 10.42 -9.02
CA LEU A 242 6.88 10.87 -10.41
C LEU A 242 5.66 11.72 -10.79
N SER A 243 4.47 11.41 -10.25
CA SER A 243 3.24 12.16 -10.56
C SER A 243 3.16 13.50 -9.82
N VAL A 244 3.96 13.69 -8.77
CA VAL A 244 4.11 14.96 -8.05
C VAL A 244 5.61 15.22 -7.82
N PRO A 245 6.33 15.77 -8.81
CA PRO A 245 7.79 15.89 -8.75
C PRO A 245 8.33 16.73 -7.59
N GLN A 246 7.50 17.59 -6.99
CA GLN A 246 7.86 18.44 -5.85
C GLN A 246 7.94 17.66 -4.53
N GLU A 247 7.28 16.50 -4.43
CA GLU A 247 7.36 15.66 -3.23
C GLU A 247 8.82 15.23 -2.97
N PRO A 248 9.31 15.27 -1.73
CA PRO A 248 10.67 14.86 -1.42
C PRO A 248 10.91 13.37 -1.72
N MET A 249 12.19 12.98 -1.77
CA MET A 249 12.55 11.57 -1.83
C MET A 249 12.31 10.91 -0.47
N ASN A 250 11.69 9.74 -0.50
CA ASN A 250 11.38 8.97 0.70
C ASN A 250 12.40 7.86 0.90
N VAL A 251 13.06 7.87 2.06
CA VAL A 251 13.99 6.82 2.49
C VAL A 251 13.30 5.98 3.57
N PHE A 252 13.27 4.66 3.37
CA PHE A 252 12.60 3.75 4.28
C PHE A 252 13.39 2.45 4.47
N LEU A 253 13.19 1.86 5.65
CA LEU A 253 13.78 0.59 6.05
C LEU A 253 12.67 -0.46 6.17
N ARG A 254 12.91 -1.67 5.67
CA ARG A 254 12.01 -2.82 5.87
C ARG A 254 12.76 -4.00 6.46
N ILE A 255 12.14 -4.65 7.44
CA ILE A 255 12.65 -5.88 8.09
C ILE A 255 12.22 -7.14 7.30
N ARG A 256 11.25 -6.99 6.39
CA ARG A 256 10.83 -8.04 5.46
C ARG A 256 10.92 -7.54 4.03
N HIS A 257 11.21 -8.45 3.11
CA HIS A 257 11.22 -8.18 1.68
C HIS A 257 9.94 -7.47 1.23
N ARG A 258 10.09 -6.66 0.18
CA ARG A 258 9.01 -5.85 -0.37
C ARG A 258 7.88 -6.71 -0.95
N PHE A 259 8.17 -7.95 -1.37
CA PHE A 259 7.24 -8.95 -1.92
C PHE A 259 7.39 -10.37 -1.39
#